data_AF-A0A235IRF7-F1
#
_entry.id   AF-A0A235IRF7-F1
#
_cell.length_a   1.000
_cell.length_b   1.000
_cell.length_c   1.000
_cell.angle_alpha   90.00
_cell.angle_beta   90.00
_cell.angle_gamma   90.00
#
_symmetry.space_group_name_H-M   'P 1'
#
loop_
_entity.id
_entity.type
_entity.pdbx_description
1 polymer ?
#
loop_
_entity_poly.entity_id
_entity_poly.type
_entity_poly.pdbx_seq_one_letter_code
_entity_poly.pdbx_strand_id
1 'polypeptide(L)'
;MYITIGCQNLGIKDLTTNGSQILPTSEGQVRPMTKLEPQEQWQVWQAAVQQADGKVPTGRVVKDVIERILERTKAPNPYHLGEVCQILAKDNPELRGKGGCWCIVSHVGEFSCTVTMWDGEYTVRIDHLKPLNYLESECQQMQVICDRISRLQDSGKLEASAEAVLKCLGELKRPYLTQFEEELLSFIEQKCQVED
;
A
#
# COMPACT_ATOMS: atom_id res chain seq x y z
N MET A 1 45.59 -12.62 15.54
CA MET A 1 46.24 -11.74 14.56
C MET A 1 46.00 -12.37 13.18
N TYR A 2 45.14 -11.72 12.40
CA TYR A 2 44.62 -12.01 11.05
C TYR A 2 44.46 -13.47 10.57
N ILE A 3 43.20 -13.93 10.52
CA ILE A 3 42.75 -15.14 9.83
C ILE A 3 42.55 -14.79 8.36
N THR A 4 43.37 -15.34 7.48
CA THR A 4 43.15 -15.32 6.03
C THR A 4 42.07 -16.35 5.71
N ILE A 5 40.84 -15.90 5.48
CA ILE A 5 39.74 -16.77 5.04
C ILE A 5 39.97 -17.06 3.56
N GLY A 6 40.41 -18.27 3.24
CA GLY A 6 40.43 -18.76 1.87
C GLY A 6 39.01 -18.85 1.34
N CYS A 7 38.68 -18.01 0.36
CA CYS A 7 37.46 -18.15 -0.43
C CYS A 7 37.56 -19.47 -1.20
N GLN A 8 36.86 -20.49 -0.72
CA GLN A 8 36.65 -21.72 -1.46
C GLN A 8 35.84 -21.39 -2.71
N ASN A 9 36.44 -21.65 -3.87
CA ASN A 9 35.78 -21.63 -5.17
C ASN A 9 34.64 -22.67 -5.16
N LEU A 10 33.42 -22.23 -4.84
CA LEU A 10 32.21 -22.96 -5.20
C LEU A 10 32.08 -22.88 -6.72
N GLY A 11 32.43 -23.99 -7.38
CA GLY A 11 32.45 -24.11 -8.83
C GLY A 11 31.09 -23.79 -9.44
N ILE A 12 31.00 -22.62 -10.07
CA ILE A 12 29.90 -22.27 -10.96
C ILE A 12 30.05 -23.15 -12.20
N LYS A 13 29.36 -24.29 -12.22
CA LYS A 13 29.20 -25.15 -13.40
C LYS A 13 28.12 -24.59 -14.31
N ASP A 14 28.40 -23.44 -14.93
CA ASP A 14 27.89 -23.06 -16.26
C ASP A 14 28.46 -21.69 -16.64
N LEU A 15 29.71 -21.67 -17.12
CA LEU A 15 30.29 -20.47 -17.73
C LEU A 15 30.41 -20.71 -19.24
N THR A 16 29.27 -20.83 -19.92
CA THR A 16 29.27 -20.60 -21.37
C THR A 16 29.47 -19.11 -21.60
N THR A 17 30.52 -18.75 -22.32
CA THR A 17 30.81 -17.35 -22.68
C THR A 17 29.91 -16.97 -23.85
N ASN A 18 28.70 -16.50 -23.55
CA ASN A 18 27.78 -16.04 -24.58
C ASN A 18 28.25 -14.62 -24.96
N GLY A 19 28.91 -14.46 -26.11
CA GLY A 19 29.29 -13.16 -26.69
C GLY A 19 28.11 -12.25 -27.10
N SER A 20 26.96 -12.40 -26.43
CA SER A 20 25.70 -11.69 -26.68
C SER A 20 25.09 -11.10 -25.40
N GLN A 21 25.89 -10.98 -24.32
CA GLN A 21 25.42 -10.33 -23.10
C GLN A 21 25.33 -8.82 -23.33
N ILE A 22 24.09 -8.32 -23.36
CA ILE A 22 23.79 -6.88 -23.46
C ILE A 22 24.18 -6.24 -22.14
N LEU A 23 25.18 -5.36 -22.15
CA LEU A 23 25.70 -4.71 -20.94
C LEU A 23 25.07 -3.33 -20.71
N PRO A 24 25.03 -2.86 -19.46
CA PRO A 24 24.65 -1.48 -19.17
C PRO A 24 25.62 -0.50 -19.84
N THR A 25 25.07 0.56 -20.41
CA THR A 25 25.80 1.64 -21.08
C THR A 25 25.78 2.96 -20.29
N SER A 26 24.96 3.05 -19.23
CA SER A 26 24.81 4.25 -18.43
C SER A 26 24.67 3.94 -16.94
N GLU A 27 25.22 4.81 -16.10
CA GLU A 27 25.06 4.77 -14.64
C GLU A 27 23.58 4.74 -14.22
N GLY A 28 22.71 5.46 -14.94
CA GLY A 28 21.28 5.52 -14.64
C GLY A 28 20.55 4.18 -14.74
N GLN A 29 21.13 3.19 -15.44
CA GLN A 29 20.61 1.82 -15.52
C GLN A 29 21.01 0.98 -14.30
N VAL A 30 22.24 1.15 -13.80
CA VAL A 30 22.80 0.30 -12.74
C VAL A 30 22.52 0.86 -11.34
N ARG A 31 22.44 2.19 -11.19
CA ARG A 31 22.23 2.85 -9.89
C ARG A 31 20.99 2.37 -9.12
N PRO A 32 19.84 2.07 -9.76
CA PRO A 32 18.69 1.52 -9.04
C PRO A 32 18.92 0.10 -8.51
N MET A 33 19.77 -0.69 -9.18
CA MET A 33 20.01 -2.11 -8.89
C MET A 33 21.02 -2.35 -7.78
N THR A 34 21.86 -1.35 -7.46
CA THR A 34 22.95 -1.49 -6.46
C THR A 34 22.47 -1.84 -5.06
N LYS A 35 21.17 -1.69 -4.78
CA LYS A 35 20.53 -2.01 -3.49
C LYS A 35 20.06 -3.47 -3.39
N LEU A 36 20.10 -4.23 -4.49
CA LEU A 36 19.65 -5.62 -4.58
C LEU A 36 20.83 -6.58 -4.40
N GLU A 37 20.56 -7.83 -4.04
CA GLU A 37 21.59 -8.86 -3.95
C GLU A 37 22.17 -9.20 -5.35
N PRO A 38 23.45 -9.62 -5.46
CA PRO A 38 24.10 -9.86 -6.75
C PRO A 38 23.34 -10.81 -7.69
N GLN A 39 22.61 -11.78 -7.14
CA GLN A 39 21.77 -12.70 -7.94
C GLN A 39 20.50 -12.03 -8.46
N GLU A 40 19.87 -11.17 -7.66
CA GLU A 40 18.67 -10.41 -8.03
C GLU A 40 18.99 -9.35 -9.09
N GLN A 41 20.16 -8.73 -8.99
CA GLN A 41 20.67 -7.80 -10.01
C GLN A 41 20.71 -8.47 -11.38
N TRP A 42 21.22 -9.70 -11.48
CA TRP A 42 21.28 -10.42 -12.74
C TRP A 42 19.87 -10.72 -13.31
N GLN A 43 18.95 -11.17 -12.46
CA GLN A 43 17.57 -11.48 -12.87
C GLN A 43 16.81 -10.23 -13.36
N VAL A 44 16.92 -9.12 -12.63
CA VAL A 44 16.36 -7.82 -13.02
C VAL A 44 16.90 -7.37 -14.37
N TRP A 45 18.21 -7.49 -14.58
CA TRP A 45 18.84 -7.09 -15.83
C TRP A 45 18.33 -7.91 -17.01
N GLN A 46 18.27 -9.24 -16.84
CA GLN A 46 17.79 -10.13 -17.90
C GLN A 46 16.32 -9.88 -18.23
N ALA A 47 15.46 -9.67 -17.24
CA ALA A 47 14.07 -9.33 -17.43
C ALA A 47 13.89 -7.97 -18.14
N ALA A 48 14.70 -6.96 -17.79
CA ALA A 48 14.69 -5.66 -18.47
C ALA A 48 15.14 -5.75 -19.93
N VAL A 49 16.15 -6.56 -20.23
CA VAL A 49 16.62 -6.84 -21.59
C VAL A 49 15.55 -7.56 -22.42
N GLN A 50 14.86 -8.53 -21.84
CA GLN A 50 13.73 -9.21 -22.50
C GLN A 50 12.59 -8.23 -22.78
N GLN A 51 12.25 -7.36 -21.83
CA GLN A 51 11.22 -6.34 -22.01
C GLN A 51 11.60 -5.27 -23.05
N ALA A 52 12.90 -5.05 -23.26
CA ALA A 52 13.43 -4.17 -24.29
C ALA A 52 13.67 -4.87 -25.64
N ASP A 53 13.10 -6.07 -25.85
CA ASP A 53 13.21 -6.84 -27.10
C ASP A 53 14.68 -7.12 -27.50
N GLY A 54 15.50 -7.48 -26.52
CA GLY A 54 16.92 -7.76 -26.75
C GLY A 54 17.76 -6.51 -27.07
N LYS A 55 17.30 -5.32 -26.68
CA LYS A 55 18.08 -4.07 -26.72
C LYS A 55 18.53 -3.65 -25.33
N VAL A 56 19.50 -2.73 -25.27
CA VAL A 56 19.93 -2.13 -24.00
C VAL A 56 18.72 -1.41 -23.37
N PRO A 57 18.24 -1.83 -22.19
CA PRO A 57 17.07 -1.24 -21.55
C PRO A 57 17.40 0.18 -21.07
N THR A 58 16.41 1.07 -21.06
CA THR A 58 16.57 2.40 -20.45
C THR A 58 16.44 2.30 -18.92
N GLY A 59 16.98 3.27 -18.18
CA GLY A 59 16.89 3.28 -16.71
C GLY A 59 15.46 3.25 -16.17
N ARG A 60 14.48 3.74 -16.94
CA ARG A 60 13.04 3.62 -16.60
C ARG A 60 12.57 2.17 -16.66
N VAL A 61 12.87 1.46 -17.74
CA VAL A 61 12.52 0.03 -17.89
C VAL A 61 13.14 -0.81 -16.79
N VAL A 62 14.40 -0.52 -16.43
CA VAL A 62 15.07 -1.21 -15.32
C VAL A 62 14.35 -0.94 -13.99
N LYS A 63 13.97 0.32 -13.72
CA LYS A 63 13.22 0.69 -12.50
C LYS A 63 11.85 0.00 -12.44
N ASP A 64 11.11 -0.04 -13.55
CA ASP A 64 9.80 -0.72 -13.62
C ASP A 64 9.93 -2.23 -13.37
N VAL A 65 10.99 -2.86 -13.88
CA VAL A 65 11.25 -4.30 -13.66
C VAL A 65 11.64 -4.57 -12.20
N ILE A 66 12.47 -3.70 -11.60
CA ILE A 66 12.79 -3.79 -10.17
C ILE A 66 11.51 -3.68 -9.33
N GLU A 67 10.66 -2.70 -9.63
CA GLU A 67 9.38 -2.52 -8.93
C GLU A 67 8.51 -3.78 -9.06
N ARG A 68 8.35 -4.33 -10.26
CA ARG A 68 7.59 -5.58 -10.49
C ARG A 68 8.17 -6.80 -9.77
N ILE A 69 9.49 -6.92 -9.70
CA ILE A 69 10.13 -8.07 -9.03
C ILE A 69 10.00 -7.91 -7.52
N LEU A 70 10.24 -6.71 -6.98
CA LEU A 70 10.00 -6.41 -5.56
C LEU A 70 8.53 -6.60 -5.17
N GLU A 71 7.59 -6.24 -6.05
CA GLU A 71 6.16 -6.54 -5.86
C GLU A 71 5.93 -8.05 -5.75
N ARG A 72 6.55 -8.86 -6.62
CA ARG A 72 6.40 -10.33 -6.61
C ARG A 72 7.09 -11.05 -5.44
N THR A 73 8.18 -10.50 -4.89
CA THR A 73 8.96 -11.12 -3.81
C THR A 73 8.64 -10.59 -2.42
N LYS A 74 7.75 -9.60 -2.28
CA LYS A 74 7.35 -9.09 -0.96
C LYS A 74 6.64 -10.19 -0.15
N ALA A 75 6.98 -10.19 1.15
CA ALA A 75 6.36 -11.00 2.19
C ALA A 75 4.82 -10.92 2.12
N PRO A 76 4.09 -11.94 2.60
CA PRO A 76 2.63 -11.91 2.65
C PRO A 76 2.14 -10.60 3.25
N ASN A 77 1.03 -10.09 2.72
CA ASN A 77 0.40 -8.86 3.14
C ASN A 77 0.40 -8.75 4.68
N PRO A 78 1.07 -7.73 5.26
CA PRO A 78 1.26 -7.63 6.71
C PRO A 78 -0.02 -7.22 7.45
N TYR A 79 -1.07 -6.84 6.73
CA TYR A 79 -2.32 -6.37 7.31
C TYR A 79 -3.28 -7.52 7.64
N HIS A 80 -4.05 -7.31 8.70
CA HIS A 80 -5.09 -8.24 9.15
C HIS A 80 -6.49 -7.67 8.91
N LEU A 81 -7.47 -8.56 8.79
CA LEU A 81 -8.88 -8.16 8.68
C LEU A 81 -9.33 -7.45 9.96
N GLY A 82 -10.03 -6.33 9.82
CA GLY A 82 -10.44 -5.45 10.93
C GLY A 82 -9.34 -4.53 11.44
N GLU A 83 -8.14 -4.55 10.85
CA GLU A 83 -7.05 -3.65 11.26
C GLU A 83 -7.33 -2.21 10.82
N VAL A 84 -7.09 -1.26 11.72
CA VAL A 84 -7.25 0.17 11.44
C VAL A 84 -5.96 0.75 10.88
N CYS A 85 -6.07 1.29 9.66
CA CYS A 85 -4.97 1.85 8.90
C CYS A 85 -5.24 3.32 8.55
N GLN A 86 -4.20 4.04 8.15
CA GLN A 86 -4.29 5.39 7.61
C GLN A 86 -3.92 5.39 6.12
N ILE A 87 -4.68 6.13 5.33
CA ILE A 87 -4.46 6.29 3.89
C ILE A 87 -3.29 7.24 3.61
N LEU A 88 -2.38 6.79 2.74
CA LEU A 88 -1.31 7.58 2.15
C LEU A 88 -1.63 7.87 0.67
N ALA A 89 -2.10 9.09 0.39
CA ALA A 89 -2.47 9.52 -0.95
C ALA A 89 -1.27 9.79 -1.91
N LYS A 90 -0.06 9.34 -1.56
CA LYS A 90 1.16 9.62 -2.36
C LYS A 90 0.98 9.06 -3.76
N ASP A 91 0.83 9.93 -4.76
CA ASP A 91 0.79 9.63 -6.19
C ASP A 91 -0.39 8.76 -6.70
N ASN A 92 -1.38 8.42 -5.86
CA ASN A 92 -2.58 7.72 -6.32
C ASN A 92 -3.73 8.72 -6.59
N PRO A 93 -4.16 8.90 -7.86
CA PRO A 93 -5.24 9.83 -8.20
C PRO A 93 -6.59 9.44 -7.56
N GLU A 94 -6.84 8.16 -7.30
CA GLU A 94 -8.09 7.67 -6.68
C GLU A 94 -8.18 8.04 -5.20
N LEU A 95 -7.04 8.26 -4.54
CA LEU A 95 -6.94 8.64 -3.13
C LEU A 95 -6.81 10.16 -2.93
N ARG A 96 -6.99 10.95 -3.98
CA ARG A 96 -6.85 12.40 -3.91
C ARG A 96 -7.86 12.99 -2.93
N GLY A 97 -7.36 13.73 -1.93
CA GLY A 97 -8.19 14.36 -0.90
C GLY A 97 -8.61 13.44 0.26
N LYS A 98 -8.18 12.17 0.26
CA LYS A 98 -8.37 11.16 1.32
C LYS A 98 -7.11 10.88 2.14
N GLY A 99 -6.02 11.57 1.82
CA GLY A 99 -4.75 11.41 2.52
C GLY A 99 -4.88 11.78 3.99
N GLY A 100 -4.50 10.88 4.88
CA GLY A 100 -4.60 11.07 6.32
C GLY A 100 -5.88 10.52 6.95
N CYS A 101 -6.89 10.16 6.15
CA CYS A 101 -8.08 9.50 6.67
C CYS A 101 -7.74 8.11 7.22
N TRP A 102 -8.42 7.70 8.28
CA TRP A 102 -8.39 6.32 8.74
C TRP A 102 -9.33 5.47 7.88
N CYS A 103 -9.07 4.17 7.89
CA CYS A 103 -9.80 3.15 7.15
C CYS A 103 -9.65 1.82 7.89
N ILE A 104 -10.60 0.91 7.67
CA ILE A 104 -10.55 -0.44 8.27
C ILE A 104 -10.42 -1.47 7.16
N VAL A 105 -9.51 -2.43 7.32
CA VAL A 105 -9.31 -3.50 6.36
C VAL A 105 -10.51 -4.46 6.37
N SER A 106 -11.29 -4.47 5.28
CA SER A 106 -12.41 -5.39 5.08
C SER A 106 -12.01 -6.66 4.31
N HIS A 107 -10.98 -6.57 3.45
CA HIS A 107 -10.42 -7.71 2.75
C HIS A 107 -8.90 -7.60 2.60
N VAL A 108 -8.20 -8.73 2.79
CA VAL A 108 -6.75 -8.82 2.62
C VAL A 108 -6.45 -9.58 1.34
N GLY A 109 -5.99 -8.88 0.31
CA GLY A 109 -5.45 -9.46 -0.91
C GLY A 109 -3.93 -9.66 -0.81
N GLU A 110 -3.32 -10.22 -1.87
CA GLU A 110 -1.89 -10.53 -1.89
C GLU A 110 -1.00 -9.28 -1.82
N PHE A 111 -1.35 -8.22 -2.55
CA PHE A 111 -0.59 -6.96 -2.64
C PHE A 111 -1.43 -5.69 -2.37
N SER A 112 -2.69 -5.88 -2.01
CA SER A 112 -3.64 -4.81 -1.76
C SER A 112 -4.63 -5.23 -0.68
N CYS A 113 -5.18 -4.26 0.02
CA CYS A 113 -6.32 -4.47 0.91
C CYS A 113 -7.54 -3.74 0.34
N THR A 114 -8.71 -4.34 0.50
CA THR A 114 -9.94 -3.55 0.46
C THR A 114 -10.12 -2.95 1.83
N VAL A 115 -10.34 -1.65 1.86
CA VAL A 115 -10.53 -0.88 3.09
C VAL A 115 -11.84 -0.11 3.02
N THR A 116 -12.55 -0.07 4.14
CA THR A 116 -13.76 0.72 4.32
C THR A 116 -13.40 2.06 4.95
N MET A 117 -13.91 3.13 4.35
CA MET A 117 -13.69 4.52 4.73
C MET A 117 -15.02 5.24 5.00
N TRP A 118 -14.93 6.47 5.50
CA TRP A 118 -16.09 7.32 5.78
C TRP A 118 -16.95 7.65 4.56
N ASP A 119 -16.49 7.40 3.33
CA ASP A 119 -17.20 7.61 2.06
C ASP A 119 -17.36 6.36 1.18
N GLY A 120 -16.93 5.18 1.66
CA GLY A 120 -17.17 3.91 0.97
C GLY A 120 -15.97 2.96 1.03
N GLU A 121 -15.97 1.95 0.17
CA GLU A 121 -14.88 0.96 0.09
C GLU A 121 -13.91 1.23 -1.05
N TYR A 122 -12.63 0.99 -0.80
CA TYR A 122 -11.54 1.19 -1.77
C TYR A 122 -10.55 0.04 -1.73
N THR A 123 -10.10 -0.39 -2.91
CA THR A 123 -8.96 -1.30 -3.01
C THR A 123 -7.66 -0.50 -3.09
N VAL A 124 -6.83 -0.62 -2.06
CA VAL A 124 -5.62 0.18 -1.87
C VAL A 124 -4.41 -0.74 -1.80
N ARG A 125 -3.35 -0.42 -2.56
CA ARG A 125 -2.08 -1.16 -2.45
C ARG A 125 -1.48 -0.98 -1.06
N ILE A 126 -0.81 -2.02 -0.57
CA ILE A 126 -0.19 -2.03 0.76
C ILE A 126 0.77 -0.85 1.00
N ASP A 127 1.45 -0.36 -0.05
CA ASP A 127 2.38 0.77 0.03
C ASP A 127 1.69 2.13 0.27
N HIS A 128 0.36 2.19 0.11
CA HIS A 128 -0.48 3.36 0.37
C HIS A 128 -1.24 3.25 1.70
N LEU A 129 -0.96 2.23 2.50
CA LEU A 129 -1.51 2.04 3.83
C LEU A 129 -0.40 2.25 4.85
N LYS A 130 -0.79 2.81 6.00
CA LYS A 130 0.07 2.93 7.16
C LYS A 130 -0.68 2.38 8.37
N PRO A 131 -0.17 1.35 9.08
CA PRO A 131 -0.82 0.87 10.28
C PRO A 131 -0.81 1.94 11.36
N LEU A 132 -1.93 2.08 12.08
CA LEU A 132 -2.01 2.95 13.27
C LEU A 132 -1.54 2.23 14.54
N ASN A 133 -1.38 0.89 14.49
CA ASN A 133 -0.95 0.04 15.61
C ASN A 133 -1.87 0.17 16.84
N TYR A 134 -3.16 0.26 16.61
CA TYR A 134 -4.18 0.23 17.66
C TYR A 134 -4.26 -1.14 18.32
N LEU A 135 -4.63 -1.14 19.59
CA LEU A 135 -4.97 -2.35 20.33
C LEU A 135 -6.29 -2.93 19.81
N GLU A 136 -6.54 -4.21 20.06
CA GLU A 136 -7.77 -4.87 19.63
C GLU A 136 -9.04 -4.15 20.10
N SER A 137 -9.07 -3.66 21.35
CA SER A 137 -10.19 -2.89 21.89
C SER A 137 -10.40 -1.55 21.17
N GLU A 138 -9.30 -0.91 20.72
CA GLU A 138 -9.34 0.35 19.98
C GLU A 138 -9.82 0.12 18.54
N CYS A 139 -9.38 -0.98 17.91
CA CYS A 139 -9.91 -1.41 16.61
C CYS A 139 -11.42 -1.68 16.68
N GLN A 140 -11.89 -2.34 17.75
CA GLN A 140 -13.33 -2.58 17.97
C GLN A 140 -14.13 -1.28 18.10
N GLN A 141 -13.59 -0.27 18.82
CA GLN A 141 -14.24 1.04 18.92
C GLN A 141 -14.34 1.72 17.55
N MET A 142 -13.26 1.69 16.77
CA MET A 142 -13.25 2.23 15.42
C MET A 142 -14.20 1.48 14.49
N GLN A 143 -14.33 0.16 14.64
CA GLN A 143 -15.31 -0.64 13.89
C GLN A 143 -16.73 -0.17 14.16
N VAL A 144 -17.09 0.07 15.42
CA VAL A 144 -18.43 0.59 15.76
C VAL A 144 -18.71 1.94 15.09
N ILE A 145 -17.71 2.83 15.07
CA ILE A 145 -17.82 4.13 14.39
C ILE A 145 -17.95 3.93 12.88
N CYS A 146 -17.15 3.04 12.30
CA CYS A 146 -17.21 2.72 10.86
C CYS A 146 -18.57 2.16 10.47
N ASP A 147 -19.10 1.18 11.21
CA ASP A 147 -20.40 0.56 10.94
C ASP A 147 -21.54 1.58 11.00
N ARG A 148 -21.46 2.55 11.92
CA ARG A 148 -22.42 3.67 12.00
C ARG A 148 -22.37 4.53 10.76
N ILE A 149 -21.17 4.91 10.33
CA ILE A 149 -20.95 5.72 9.13
C ILE A 149 -21.39 4.98 7.87
N SER A 150 -21.08 3.68 7.72
CA SER A 150 -21.49 2.89 6.57
C SER A 150 -23.02 2.80 6.44
N ARG A 151 -23.74 2.61 7.56
CA ARG A 151 -25.21 2.65 7.55
C ARG A 151 -25.78 3.99 7.08
N LEU A 152 -25.11 5.10 7.39
CA LEU A 152 -25.51 6.41 6.90
C LEU A 152 -25.34 6.53 5.40
N GLN A 153 -24.23 6.03 4.84
CA GLN A 153 -24.01 6.01 3.40
C GLN A 153 -25.06 5.16 2.68
N ASP A 154 -25.35 3.97 3.22
CA ASP A 154 -26.33 3.04 2.64
C ASP A 154 -27.75 3.62 2.60
N SER A 155 -28.06 4.59 3.46
CA SER A 155 -29.37 5.27 3.47
C SER A 155 -29.60 6.11 2.20
N GLY A 156 -28.54 6.56 1.50
CA GLY A 156 -28.63 7.40 0.31
C GLY A 156 -29.20 8.80 0.54
N LYS A 157 -29.45 9.20 1.79
CA LYS A 157 -30.07 10.49 2.19
C LYS A 157 -29.06 11.53 2.68
N LEU A 158 -27.77 11.35 2.38
CA LEU A 158 -26.72 12.15 2.97
C LEU A 158 -26.53 13.46 2.19
N GLU A 159 -26.70 14.60 2.86
CA GLU A 159 -26.40 15.91 2.27
C GLU A 159 -24.89 16.17 2.24
N ALA A 160 -24.44 17.04 1.34
CA ALA A 160 -23.03 17.44 1.23
C ALA A 160 -22.44 17.99 2.55
N SER A 161 -23.26 18.65 3.37
CA SER A 161 -22.85 19.12 4.70
C SER A 161 -22.59 17.97 5.68
N ALA A 162 -23.42 16.93 5.62
CA ALA A 162 -23.23 15.73 6.44
C ALA A 162 -22.01 14.94 5.97
N GLU A 163 -21.79 14.80 4.66
CA GLU A 163 -20.56 14.22 4.10
C GLU A 163 -19.30 14.96 4.57
N ALA A 164 -19.32 16.29 4.59
CA ALA A 164 -18.18 17.07 5.08
C ALA A 164 -17.87 16.79 6.56
N VAL A 165 -18.90 16.59 7.38
CA VAL A 165 -18.73 16.17 8.78
C VAL A 165 -18.16 14.76 8.87
N LEU A 166 -18.70 13.80 8.10
CA LEU A 166 -18.18 12.43 8.08
C LEU A 166 -16.72 12.38 7.64
N LYS A 167 -16.32 13.23 6.71
CA LYS A 167 -14.93 13.42 6.34
C LYS A 167 -14.07 13.89 7.51
N CYS A 168 -14.52 14.89 8.27
CA CYS A 168 -13.82 15.34 9.47
C CYS A 168 -13.65 14.21 10.49
N LEU A 169 -14.70 13.39 10.70
CA LEU A 169 -14.61 12.21 11.56
C LEU A 169 -13.65 11.15 10.99
N GLY A 170 -13.61 11.01 9.67
CA GLY A 170 -12.71 10.14 8.92
C GLY A 170 -11.24 10.54 9.00
N GLU A 171 -10.91 11.78 9.37
CA GLU A 171 -9.53 12.27 9.54
C GLU A 171 -8.99 12.14 10.97
N LEU A 172 -9.82 11.66 11.90
CA LEU A 172 -9.44 11.48 13.30
C LEU A 172 -8.34 10.41 13.45
N LYS A 173 -7.33 10.70 14.26
CA LYS A 173 -6.22 9.78 14.58
C LYS A 173 -6.36 9.12 15.95
N ARG A 174 -7.53 9.29 16.58
CA ARG A 174 -7.85 8.73 17.89
C ARG A 174 -8.90 7.63 17.70
N PRO A 175 -8.86 6.56 18.51
CA PRO A 175 -9.77 5.43 18.39
C PRO A 175 -11.17 5.67 18.99
N TYR A 176 -11.52 6.93 19.29
CA TYR A 176 -12.77 7.28 19.96
C TYR A 176 -13.28 8.65 19.50
N LEU A 177 -14.60 8.82 19.60
CA LEU A 177 -15.25 10.12 19.43
C LEU A 177 -15.32 10.84 20.78
N THR A 178 -15.16 12.15 20.75
CA THR A 178 -15.53 13.02 21.87
C THR A 178 -17.03 13.13 21.99
N GLN A 179 -17.52 13.60 23.13
CA GLN A 179 -18.94 13.86 23.34
C GLN A 179 -19.54 14.74 22.22
N PHE A 180 -18.83 15.79 21.80
CA PHE A 180 -19.31 16.67 20.73
C PHE A 180 -19.43 15.95 19.36
N GLU A 181 -18.43 15.14 19.00
CA GLU A 181 -18.45 14.37 17.75
C GLU A 181 -19.50 13.26 17.78
N GLU A 182 -19.72 12.66 18.95
CA GLU A 182 -20.76 11.66 19.19
C GLU A 182 -22.16 12.26 19.02
N GLU A 183 -22.40 13.44 19.60
CA GLU A 183 -23.64 14.19 19.42
C GLU A 183 -23.85 14.59 17.95
N LEU A 184 -22.78 14.98 17.26
CA LEU A 184 -22.83 15.36 15.85
C LEU A 184 -23.15 14.16 14.95
N LEU A 185 -22.50 13.01 15.16
CA LEU A 185 -22.79 11.79 14.42
C LEU A 185 -24.23 11.32 14.68
N SER A 186 -24.65 11.34 15.95
CA SER A 186 -26.02 10.97 16.34
C SER A 186 -27.08 11.90 15.73
N PHE A 187 -26.78 13.20 15.61
CA PHE A 187 -27.66 14.15 14.95
C PHE A 187 -27.84 13.82 13.45
N ILE A 188 -26.75 13.47 12.76
CA ILE A 188 -26.81 13.04 11.36
C ILE A 188 -27.60 11.73 11.23
N GLU A 189 -27.32 10.74 12.09
CA GLU A 189 -28.07 9.48 12.15
C GLU A 189 -29.57 9.73 12.33
N GLN A 190 -29.96 10.61 13.26
CA GLN A 190 -31.35 10.98 13.47
C GLN A 190 -31.93 11.63 12.21
N LYS A 191 -31.24 12.57 11.57
CA LYS A 191 -31.77 13.24 10.38
C LYS A 191 -31.90 12.33 9.16
N CYS A 192 -31.02 11.34 9.00
CA CYS A 192 -31.11 10.37 7.91
C CYS A 192 -32.12 9.25 8.20
N GLN A 193 -32.36 8.90 9.47
CA GLN A 193 -33.37 7.92 9.89
C GLN A 193 -34.78 8.52 10.07
N VAL A 194 -34.88 9.84 10.25
CA VAL A 194 -36.16 10.55 10.40
C VAL A 194 -36.59 11.08 9.05
N GLU A 195 -37.41 10.29 8.35
CA GLU A 195 -38.42 10.79 7.44
C GLU A 195 -39.62 9.84 7.46
N ASP A 196 -40.80 10.46 7.62
CA ASP A 196 -42.13 9.94 7.88
C ASP A 196 -42.68 8.92 6.85
#